data_AF-S5LZH2-F1
#
_entry.id   AF-S5LZH2-F1
#
_cell.length_a   1.000
_cell.length_b   1.000
_cell.length_c   1.000
_cell.angle_alpha   90.00
_cell.angle_beta   90.00
_cell.angle_gamma   90.00
#
_symmetry.space_group_name_H-M   'P 1'
#
loop_
_entity.id
_entity.type
_entity.pdbx_description
1 polymer ?
#
loop_
_entity_poly.entity_id
_entity_poly.type
_entity_poly.pdbx_seq_one_letter_code
_entity_poly.pdbx_strand_id
1 'polypeptide(L)' 'MRVAIDIGEKSTKICILKELEILDREVIEYKELISAKKLYEKILPILENKLTKFDI' A
#
# COMPACT_ATOMS: atom_id res chain seq x y z
N MET A 1 6.53 3.87 -13.48
CA MET A 1 6.50 2.96 -12.30
C MET A 1 5.08 2.48 -12.10
N ARG A 2 4.84 1.50 -11.23
CA ARG A 2 3.50 0.97 -10.93
C ARG A 2 3.33 0.80 -9.43
N VAL A 3 2.09 0.88 -8.96
CA VAL A 3 1.74 0.52 -7.59
C VAL A 3 1.00 -0.82 -7.61
N ALA A 4 1.44 -1.76 -6.79
CA ALA A 4 0.70 -2.99 -6.50
C ALA A 4 0.21 -2.94 -5.05
N ILE A 5 -1.07 -3.27 -4.86
CA ILE A 5 -1.70 -3.32 -3.54
C ILE A 5 -2.27 -4.72 -3.33
N ASP A 6 -1.77 -5.41 -2.31
CA ASP A 6 -2.23 -6.73 -1.88
C ASP A 6 -2.99 -6.58 -0.57
N ILE A 7 -4.29 -6.85 -0.56
CA ILE A 7 -5.16 -6.74 0.62
C ILE A 7 -5.45 -8.13 1.15
N GLY A 8 -4.85 -8.49 2.28
CA GLY A 8 -5.07 -9.74 2.98
C GLY A 8 -6.01 -9.62 4.18
N GLU A 9 -6.22 -10.72 4.90
CA GLU A 9 -7.10 -10.75 6.08
C GLU A 9 -6.51 -10.01 7.29
N LYS A 10 -5.17 -9.95 7.40
CA LYS A 10 -4.46 -9.37 8.56
C LYS A 10 -3.47 -8.28 8.20
N SER A 11 -3.21 -8.08 6.91
CA SER A 11 -2.31 -7.02 6.45
C SER A 11 -2.60 -6.61 5.03
N THR A 12 -2.25 -5.36 4.72
CA THR A 12 -2.21 -4.83 3.36
C THR A 12 -0.77 -4.48 3.01
N LYS A 13 -0.30 -4.90 1.83
CA LYS A 13 1.03 -4.57 1.32
C LYS A 13 0.89 -3.59 0.16
N ILE A 14 1.72 -2.56 0.15
CA ILE A 14 1.79 -1.56 -0.92
C ILE A 14 3.21 -1.59 -1.47
N CYS A 15 3.36 -1.89 -2.75
CA CYS A 15 4.65 -2.00 -3.40
C CYS A 15 4.76 -0.99 -4.56
N ILE A 16 5.90 -0.31 -4.65
CA ILE A 16 6.29 0.46 -5.82
C ILE A 16 7.18 -0.41 -6.69
N LEU A 17 6.79 -0.53 -7.96
CA LEU A 17 7.42 -1.42 -8.93
C LEU A 17 8.00 -0.61 -10.09
N LYS A 18 9.17 -1.04 -10.56
CA LYS A 18 9.71 -0.66 -11.86
C LYS A 18 10.08 -1.95 -12.59
N GLU A 19 9.41 -2.21 -13.70
CA GLU A 19 9.51 -3.49 -14.42
C GLU A 19 9.19 -4.68 -13.52
N LEU A 20 10.17 -5.53 -13.17
CA LEU A 20 10.02 -6.68 -12.28
C LEU A 20 10.66 -6.47 -10.90
N GLU A 21 11.16 -5.26 -10.62
CA GLU A 21 11.83 -4.94 -9.36
C GLU A 21 10.91 -4.18 -8.41
N ILE A 22 10.96 -4.55 -7.12
CA ILE A 22 10.32 -3.82 -6.02
C ILE A 22 11.29 -2.75 -5.53
N LEU A 23 10.93 -1.49 -5.74
CA LEU A 23 11.72 -0.34 -5.31
C LEU A 23 11.41 0.09 -3.86
N ASP A 24 10.16 -0.09 -3.44
CA ASP A 24 9.69 0.31 -2.12
C ASP A 24 8.50 -0.58 -1.70
N ARG A 25 8.39 -0.86 -0.41
CA ARG A 25 7.36 -1.73 0.16
C ARG A 25 6.93 -1.19 1.52
N GLU A 26 5.62 -1.10 1.71
CA GLU A 26 4.99 -0.91 3.02
C GLU A 26 4.14 -2.12 3.38
N VAL A 27 4.12 -2.49 4.67
CA VAL A 27 3.20 -3.49 5.20
C VAL A 27 2.42 -2.87 6.34
N ILE A 28 1.09 -2.85 6.18
CA ILE A 28 0.17 -2.30 7.17
C ILE A 28 -0.54 -3.47 7.81
N GLU A 29 -0.16 -3.80 9.04
CA GLU A 29 -0.78 -4.87 9.81
C GLU A 29 -2.02 -4.38 10.55
N TYR A 30 -3.04 -5.23 10.61
CA TYR A 30 -4.23 -5.05 11.43
C TYR A 30 -4.50 -6.33 12.22
N LYS A 31 -4.76 -6.16 13.53
CA LYS A 31 -4.96 -7.28 14.46
C LYS A 31 -6.28 -8.01 14.25
N GLU A 32 -7.25 -7.35 13.59
CA GLU A 32 -8.62 -7.81 13.41
C GLU A 32 -9.13 -7.43 12.02
N LEU A 33 -10.24 -8.05 11.61
CA LEU A 33 -10.97 -7.72 10.39
C LEU A 33 -11.32 -6.23 10.36
N ILE A 34 -10.78 -5.54 9.35
CA ILE A 34 -10.97 -4.10 9.16
C ILE A 34 -12.00 -3.85 8.06
N SER A 35 -12.86 -2.85 8.25
CA SER A 35 -13.79 -2.45 7.19
C SER A 35 -13.06 -1.77 6.03
N ALA A 36 -13.58 -1.91 4.81
CA ALA A 36 -12.99 -1.31 3.62
C ALA A 36 -12.76 0.21 3.77
N LYS A 37 -13.71 0.93 4.38
CA LYS A 37 -13.57 2.37 4.65
C LYS A 37 -12.40 2.68 5.58
N LYS A 38 -12.30 1.98 6.72
CA LYS A 38 -11.18 2.19 7.67
C LYS A 38 -9.84 1.79 7.06
N LEU A 39 -9.82 0.76 6.22
CA LEU A 39 -8.62 0.38 5.49
C LEU A 39 -8.22 1.47 4.50
N TYR A 40 -9.16 1.99 3.71
CA TYR A 40 -8.93 3.10 2.79
C TYR A 40 -8.33 4.33 3.51
N GLU A 41 -8.95 4.75 4.62
CA GLU A 41 -8.47 5.87 5.44
C GLU A 41 -7.05 5.65 5.97
N LYS A 42 -6.67 4.40 6.27
CA LYS A 42 -5.30 4.05 6.69
C LYS A 42 -4.30 4.07 5.54
N ILE A 43 -4.66 3.55 4.37
CA ILE A 43 -3.72 3.39 3.26
C ILE A 43 -3.55 4.67 2.44
N LEU A 44 -4.57 5.54 2.37
CA LEU A 44 -4.56 6.75 1.55
C LEU A 44 -3.34 7.66 1.79
N PRO A 45 -3.02 8.10 3.02
CA PRO A 45 -1.88 9.00 3.23
C PRO A 45 -0.53 8.34 2.88
N ILE A 46 -0.43 7.02 3.06
CA ILE A 46 0.77 6.25 2.69
C ILE A 46 0.88 6.22 1.17
N LEU A 47 -0.23 6.01 0.48
CA LEU A 47 -0.29 5.99 -0.98
C LEU A 47 0.08 7.35 -1.56
N GLU A 48 -0.51 8.45 -1.07
CA GLU A 48 -0.23 9.82 -1.51
C GLU A 48 1.26 10.19 -1.35
N ASN A 49 1.85 9.82 -0.21
CA ASN A 49 3.28 10.03 0.03
C ASN A 49 4.13 9.26 -1.00
N LYS A 50 3.83 7.98 -1.23
CA LYS A 50 4.59 7.17 -2.20
C LYS A 50 4.41 7.67 -3.63
N LEU A 51 3.19 8.04 -4.04
CA LEU A 51 2.92 8.59 -5.37
C LEU A 51 3.72 9.88 -5.59
N THR A 52 3.77 10.77 -4.59
CA THR A 52 4.57 12.00 -4.66
C THR A 52 6.07 11.71 -4.69
N LYS A 53 6.57 10.82 -3.81
CA LYS A 53 8.00 10.47 -3.69
C LYS A 53 8.56 9.86 -4.97
N PHE A 54 7.75 9.05 -5.65
CA PHE A 54 8.17 8.34 -6.85
C PHE A 54 7.66 8.98 -8.14
N ASP A 55 6.93 10.10 -8.09
CA ASP A 55 6.36 10.77 -9.28
C ASP A 55 5.53 9.81 -10.15
N ILE A 56 4.49 9.23 -9.54
CA ILE A 56 3.56 8.25 -10.15
C ILE A 56 2.16 8.84 -10.30
#